data_AF-A0A9Q1H2N4-F1
#
_entry.id   AF-A0A9Q1H2N4-F1
#
_cell.length_a   1.000
_cell.length_b   1.000
_cell.length_c   1.000
_cell.angle_alpha   90.00
_cell.angle_beta   90.00
_cell.angle_gamma   90.00
#
_symmetry.space_group_name_H-M   'P 1'
#
loop_
_entity.id
_entity.type
_entity.pdbx_description
1 polymer ?
#
loop_
_entity_poly.entity_id
_entity_poly.type
_entity_poly.pdbx_seq_one_letter_code
_entity_poly.pdbx_strand_id
1 'polypeptide(L)'
;MEDQVNLCVPPNSSRVQGTSSRRWPTLFWVTLKILSVFHHEDLVNERKCYTCRLKDLSERERVIEDAVEHELGLNCLLLMYESVSKRRKGDGEGSNNRQQPCEVCDTMWWNFQGKTEKYTAKQIGATSWNHKGSGALSCCVLFLTIAALLFEMSYHVSAFWAKPEKTPRLLNRFTLFILLVTPSLICVCSKLRSMLRSAVPCLSWASTFNARFIIRRGQILDLPRKGLPGKVFLVACMMWPLFNSVYRSYIYLHLIGCGFGLHVVATAVVAILFMQTWGFFVYILYFIRMSFQRNMNLLLSFIKEHEGQLDKCKGILACVAIDFSCYSQLCELYALVMIPVGVLALTTNITWEFMLGATCISEDLQSAKILYYVKLMSWSEIAMAFFLTVSALGGLQVTYIWDDLSVNILHLTSERHYHFWKGLSIAVSSLTRESNSVLTAVVFSLIGIYTGFHFGSDQNVSYLSESCISQNYTFLCT
;
A
#
# COMPACT_ATOMS: atom_id res chain seq x y z
N MET A 1 0.99 -38.58 -12.46
CA MET A 1 -0.14 -37.69 -12.81
C MET A 1 0.48 -36.42 -13.33
N GLU A 2 0.62 -36.34 -14.65
CA GLU A 2 1.21 -35.21 -15.38
C GLU A 2 0.13 -34.14 -15.59
N ASP A 3 0.11 -33.12 -14.74
CA ASP A 3 -0.69 -31.92 -15.01
C ASP A 3 0.08 -31.04 -16.00
N GLN A 4 -0.21 -31.22 -17.29
CA GLN A 4 0.16 -30.28 -18.33
C GLN A 4 -0.47 -28.92 -18.03
N VAL A 5 0.37 -27.97 -17.62
CA VAL A 5 0.05 -26.54 -17.59
C VAL A 5 -0.19 -26.10 -19.03
N ASN A 6 -1.46 -26.18 -19.45
CA ASN A 6 -1.95 -25.64 -20.71
C ASN A 6 -1.83 -24.11 -20.68
N LEU A 7 -0.63 -23.62 -21.03
CA LEU A 7 -0.39 -22.24 -21.46
C LEU A 7 -1.20 -22.02 -22.74
N CYS A 8 -2.45 -21.56 -22.55
CA CYS A 8 -3.31 -21.12 -23.63
C CYS A 8 -2.69 -19.88 -24.30
N VAL A 9 -1.86 -20.10 -25.30
CA VAL A 9 -1.43 -19.07 -26.25
C VAL A 9 -2.65 -18.75 -27.12
N PRO A 10 -3.24 -17.54 -27.03
CA PRO A 10 -4.39 -17.21 -27.85
C PRO A 10 -3.95 -17.08 -29.33
N PRO A 11 -4.72 -17.64 -30.28
CA PRO A 11 -4.41 -17.52 -31.69
C PRO A 11 -4.45 -16.05 -32.14
N ASN A 12 -3.51 -15.69 -33.01
CA ASN A 12 -3.42 -14.40 -33.71
C ASN A 12 -4.70 -14.14 -34.53
N SER A 13 -5.73 -13.60 -33.88
CA SER A 13 -6.89 -13.00 -34.55
C SER A 13 -6.77 -11.49 -34.48
N SER A 14 -6.31 -10.90 -35.59
CA SER A 14 -6.31 -9.47 -35.87
C SER A 14 -7.72 -8.97 -36.20
N ARG A 15 -8.71 -9.26 -35.34
CA ARG A 15 -9.98 -8.51 -35.38
C ARG A 15 -9.76 -7.19 -34.68
N VAL A 16 -9.75 -6.12 -35.48
CA VAL A 16 -9.87 -4.73 -35.02
C VAL A 16 -11.13 -4.63 -34.17
N GLN A 17 -10.97 -4.78 -32.86
CA GLN A 17 -12.05 -4.56 -31.91
C GLN A 17 -12.43 -3.08 -32.00
N GLY A 18 -13.69 -2.83 -32.34
CA GLY A 18 -14.29 -1.51 -32.39
C GLY A 18 -13.97 -0.70 -31.14
N THR A 19 -14.02 0.62 -31.29
CA THR A 19 -13.68 1.67 -30.33
C THR A 19 -14.57 1.68 -29.07
N SER A 20 -14.76 0.53 -28.41
CA SER A 20 -15.34 0.44 -27.08
C SER A 20 -14.57 1.36 -26.16
N SER A 21 -15.29 2.24 -25.45
CA SER A 21 -14.76 3.23 -24.51
C SER A 21 -13.61 2.68 -23.67
N ARG A 22 -12.39 3.20 -23.89
CA ARG A 22 -11.17 2.87 -23.11
C ARG A 22 -11.16 3.48 -21.71
N ARG A 23 -12.28 4.07 -21.27
CA ARG A 23 -12.38 4.73 -19.97
C ARG A 23 -12.26 3.72 -18.84
N TRP A 24 -11.50 4.08 -17.81
CA TRP A 24 -11.36 3.24 -16.64
C TRP A 24 -12.55 3.41 -15.69
N PRO A 25 -12.85 2.41 -14.84
CA PRO A 25 -13.95 2.48 -13.90
C PRO A 25 -13.86 3.71 -12.99
N THR A 26 -14.97 4.43 -12.81
CA THR A 26 -15.06 5.60 -11.91
C THR A 26 -14.55 5.30 -10.51
N LEU A 27 -14.84 4.12 -9.99
CA LEU A 27 -14.43 3.69 -8.64
C LEU A 27 -12.90 3.67 -8.46
N PHE A 28 -12.14 3.39 -9.53
CA PHE A 28 -10.67 3.49 -9.49
C PHE A 28 -10.23 4.92 -9.16
N TRP A 29 -10.80 5.90 -9.85
CA TRP A 29 -10.46 7.32 -9.67
C TRP A 29 -10.93 7.85 -8.31
N VAL A 30 -12.11 7.42 -7.84
CA VAL A 30 -12.62 7.74 -6.50
C VAL A 30 -11.67 7.21 -5.42
N THR A 31 -11.22 5.96 -5.55
CA THR A 31 -10.26 5.35 -4.61
C THR A 31 -8.98 6.19 -4.49
N LEU A 32 -8.40 6.59 -5.62
CA LEU A 32 -7.20 7.44 -5.62
C LEU A 32 -7.45 8.84 -5.02
N LYS A 33 -8.68 9.36 -5.11
CA LYS A 33 -9.03 10.70 -4.60
C LYS A 33 -9.16 10.66 -3.09
N ILE A 34 -9.83 9.64 -2.57
CA ILE A 34 -9.99 9.43 -1.13
C ILE A 34 -8.61 9.28 -0.48
N LEU A 35 -7.71 8.52 -1.11
CA LEU A 35 -6.33 8.37 -0.66
C LEU A 35 -5.44 9.60 -0.89
N SER A 36 -5.94 10.67 -1.52
CA SER A 36 -5.16 11.88 -1.80
C SER A 36 -3.84 11.60 -2.54
N VAL A 37 -3.88 10.70 -3.53
CA VAL A 37 -2.71 10.27 -4.31
C VAL A 37 -2.40 11.22 -5.50
N PHE A 38 -3.30 12.13 -5.85
CA PHE A 38 -3.14 13.01 -7.01
C PHE A 38 -2.09 14.11 -6.78
N HIS A 39 -1.03 14.14 -7.59
CA HIS A 39 0.01 15.16 -7.48
C HIS A 39 0.58 15.69 -8.82
N HIS A 40 0.38 15.03 -9.97
CA HIS A 40 1.09 15.43 -11.18
C HIS A 40 0.21 16.06 -12.26
N GLU A 41 0.71 17.14 -12.87
CA GLU A 41 0.09 17.80 -14.04
C GLU A 41 -0.08 16.80 -15.19
N ASP A 42 0.94 15.98 -15.45
CA ASP A 42 0.91 14.92 -16.46
C ASP A 42 0.89 13.53 -15.79
N LEU A 43 -0.26 12.85 -15.84
CA LEU A 43 -0.42 11.49 -15.29
C LEU A 43 0.11 10.40 -16.23
N VAL A 44 0.25 10.70 -17.51
CA VAL A 44 0.68 9.76 -18.54
C VAL A 44 1.83 10.40 -19.32
N ASN A 45 3.05 9.91 -19.08
CA ASN A 45 4.27 10.36 -19.74
C ASN A 45 4.83 9.26 -20.62
N GLU A 46 5.72 9.65 -21.54
CA GLU A 46 6.57 8.71 -22.27
C GLU A 46 7.36 7.85 -21.27
N ARG A 47 7.33 6.53 -21.47
CA ARG A 47 8.06 5.56 -20.66
C ARG A 47 9.27 5.10 -21.45
N LYS A 48 10.45 5.40 -20.93
CA LYS A 48 11.73 4.94 -21.49
C LYS A 48 12.30 3.83 -20.61
N CYS A 49 12.89 2.83 -21.24
CA CYS A 49 13.67 1.79 -20.57
C CYS A 49 14.94 2.40 -19.95
N TYR A 50 15.58 1.66 -19.07
CA TYR A 50 16.78 2.12 -18.38
C TYR A 50 17.89 2.56 -19.34
N THR A 51 18.22 1.73 -20.33
CA THR A 51 19.30 2.02 -21.30
C THR A 51 19.02 3.28 -22.11
N CYS A 52 17.79 3.49 -22.57
CA CYS A 52 17.42 4.72 -23.29
C CYS A 52 17.49 5.95 -22.39
N ARG A 53 17.17 5.83 -21.09
CA ARG A 53 17.32 6.93 -20.13
C ARG A 53 18.78 7.25 -19.85
N LEU A 54 19.62 6.25 -19.67
CA LEU A 54 21.06 6.45 -19.54
C LEU A 54 21.64 7.15 -20.76
N LYS A 55 21.24 6.76 -21.97
CA LYS A 55 21.67 7.44 -23.20
C LYS A 55 21.24 8.89 -23.21
N ASP A 56 19.95 9.16 -22.96
CA ASP A 56 19.40 10.52 -22.84
C ASP A 56 20.13 11.37 -21.79
N LEU A 57 20.59 10.75 -20.69
CA LEU A 57 21.33 11.42 -19.62
C LEU A 57 22.80 11.63 -19.96
N SER A 58 23.49 10.62 -20.49
CA SER A 58 24.86 10.74 -20.98
C SER A 58 25.00 11.79 -22.08
N GLU A 59 23.97 11.94 -22.93
CA GLU A 59 23.89 13.01 -23.92
C GLU A 59 23.73 14.40 -23.27
N ARG A 60 23.14 14.48 -22.06
CA ARG A 60 23.05 15.72 -21.26
C ARG A 60 24.25 15.94 -20.33
N GLU A 61 24.93 14.86 -19.92
CA GLU A 61 25.95 14.80 -18.87
C GLU A 61 27.39 14.79 -19.37
N ARG A 62 27.67 15.20 -20.63
CA ARG A 62 28.99 15.81 -20.98
C ARG A 62 29.30 17.10 -20.18
N VAL A 63 28.62 17.31 -19.05
CA VAL A 63 28.65 18.45 -18.13
C VAL A 63 28.77 17.97 -16.66
N ILE A 64 28.65 16.66 -16.35
CA ILE A 64 28.66 16.15 -14.96
C ILE A 64 29.42 14.81 -14.91
N GLU A 65 30.72 14.82 -15.21
CA GLU A 65 31.57 13.61 -15.22
C GLU A 65 32.05 13.15 -13.83
N ASP A 66 31.90 13.94 -12.77
CA ASP A 66 32.57 13.65 -11.49
C ASP A 66 31.73 12.90 -10.43
N ALA A 67 30.49 12.48 -10.72
CA ALA A 67 29.59 11.92 -9.70
C ALA A 67 29.31 10.40 -9.79
N VAL A 68 29.83 9.68 -10.79
CA VAL A 68 29.27 8.37 -11.22
C VAL A 68 30.06 7.15 -10.72
N GLU A 69 31.23 7.29 -10.10
CA GLU A 69 32.15 6.15 -9.98
C GLU A 69 32.05 5.27 -8.72
N HIS A 70 31.18 5.57 -7.74
CA HIS A 70 31.02 4.69 -6.57
C HIS A 70 29.54 4.48 -6.17
N GLU A 71 29.12 3.20 -6.15
CA GLU A 71 27.81 2.70 -5.72
C GLU A 71 26.56 3.21 -6.48
N LEU A 72 26.61 3.13 -7.81
CA LEU A 72 25.43 3.33 -8.68
C LEU A 72 24.42 2.16 -8.58
N GLY A 73 23.86 1.95 -7.39
CA GLY A 73 22.86 0.91 -7.11
C GLY A 73 21.46 1.24 -7.65
N LEU A 74 20.53 0.31 -7.42
CA LEU A 74 19.08 0.39 -7.75
C LEU A 74 18.44 1.75 -7.42
N ASN A 75 18.96 2.45 -6.41
CA ASN A 75 18.53 3.77 -5.98
C ASN A 75 18.77 4.86 -7.03
N CYS A 76 19.92 4.86 -7.72
CA CYS A 76 20.19 5.81 -8.80
C CYS A 76 19.25 5.56 -10.00
N LEU A 77 18.94 4.28 -10.27
CA LEU A 77 17.96 3.89 -11.29
C LEU A 77 16.58 4.48 -11.00
N LEU A 78 16.18 4.49 -9.73
CA LEU A 78 14.90 5.03 -9.30
C LEU A 78 14.86 6.56 -9.36
N LEU A 79 15.95 7.24 -9.01
CA LEU A 79 16.10 8.70 -9.16
C LEU A 79 15.91 9.11 -10.63
N MET A 80 16.57 8.41 -11.55
CA MET A 80 16.44 8.62 -13.00
C MET A 80 15.06 8.22 -13.53
N TYR A 81 14.36 7.32 -12.84
CA TYR A 81 13.01 6.92 -13.20
C TYR A 81 12.00 8.09 -13.03
N GLU A 82 12.21 8.94 -12.03
CA GLU A 82 11.29 10.00 -11.61
C GLU A 82 11.64 11.40 -12.14
N SER A 83 12.92 11.67 -12.43
CA SER A 83 13.44 13.02 -12.76
C SER A 83 12.96 13.61 -14.11
N VAL A 84 12.28 12.84 -14.96
CA VAL A 84 11.78 13.32 -16.24
C VAL A 84 10.42 14.01 -16.07
N SER A 85 10.45 15.26 -15.63
CA SER A 85 9.30 16.16 -15.78
C SER A 85 9.74 17.52 -16.35
N LYS A 86 9.07 17.91 -17.43
CA LYS A 86 9.22 19.15 -18.20
C LYS A 86 10.46 19.21 -19.10
N ARG A 87 10.40 18.53 -20.27
CA ARG A 87 10.92 19.19 -21.48
C ARG A 87 10.18 20.52 -21.56
N ARG A 88 10.87 21.65 -21.40
CA ARG A 88 10.32 22.95 -21.83
C ARG A 88 9.92 22.74 -23.28
N LYS A 89 8.62 22.89 -23.57
CA LYS A 89 8.05 22.80 -24.92
C LYS A 89 8.50 23.96 -25.82
N GLY A 90 9.62 24.61 -25.49
CA GLY A 90 10.01 25.94 -25.99
C GLY A 90 11.22 25.96 -26.90
N ASP A 91 12.22 25.10 -26.74
CA ASP A 91 13.50 25.30 -27.45
C ASP A 91 13.92 24.04 -28.22
N GLY A 92 13.92 24.15 -29.56
CA GLY A 92 14.67 23.25 -30.44
C GLY A 92 13.85 22.46 -31.45
N GLU A 93 13.35 23.13 -32.49
CA GLU A 93 12.79 22.56 -33.72
C GLU A 93 13.87 21.89 -34.62
N GLY A 94 14.95 21.36 -34.04
CA GLY A 94 16.23 21.18 -34.75
C GLY A 94 16.92 19.82 -34.65
N SER A 95 16.27 18.73 -34.23
CA SER A 95 16.88 17.40 -34.42
C SER A 95 15.86 16.36 -34.87
N ASN A 96 15.71 16.27 -36.19
CA ASN A 96 15.04 15.19 -36.92
C ASN A 96 15.82 13.87 -36.88
N ASN A 97 16.52 13.55 -35.78
CA ASN A 97 17.02 12.20 -35.58
C ASN A 97 15.85 11.35 -35.11
N ARG A 98 15.21 10.66 -36.08
CA ARG A 98 14.29 9.56 -35.84
C ARG A 98 15.05 8.45 -35.09
N GLN A 99 15.19 8.61 -33.77
CA GLN A 99 15.67 7.54 -32.89
C GLN A 99 14.77 6.34 -33.15
N GLN A 100 15.37 5.23 -33.59
CA GLN A 100 14.66 3.98 -33.81
C GLN A 100 13.87 3.63 -32.54
N PRO A 101 12.60 3.19 -32.69
CA PRO A 101 11.79 2.82 -31.54
C PRO A 101 12.48 1.69 -30.77
N CYS A 102 12.79 1.92 -29.51
CA CYS A 102 13.38 0.89 -28.66
C CYS A 102 12.28 -0.11 -28.26
N GLU A 103 12.43 -1.36 -28.68
CA GLU A 103 11.49 -2.44 -28.35
C GLU A 103 11.26 -2.58 -26.83
N VAL A 104 12.33 -2.43 -26.02
CA VAL A 104 12.25 -2.46 -24.55
C VAL A 104 11.46 -1.28 -23.97
N CYS A 105 11.46 -0.11 -24.63
CA CYS A 105 10.59 0.99 -24.22
C CYS A 105 9.12 0.69 -24.54
N ASP A 106 8.85 -0.01 -25.64
CA ASP A 106 7.51 -0.39 -26.04
C ASP A 106 6.92 -1.48 -25.12
N THR A 107 7.75 -2.33 -24.51
CA THR A 107 7.30 -3.30 -23.49
C THR A 107 6.81 -2.64 -22.21
N MET A 108 7.29 -1.43 -21.90
CA MET A 108 6.80 -0.63 -20.77
C MET A 108 5.34 -0.17 -20.95
N TRP A 109 4.77 -0.36 -22.14
CA TRP A 109 3.38 -0.09 -22.49
C TRP A 109 2.59 -1.37 -22.78
N TRP A 110 3.03 -2.52 -22.24
CA TRP A 110 2.23 -3.73 -22.34
C TRP A 110 0.88 -3.59 -21.66
N ASN A 111 -0.15 -3.99 -22.39
CA ASN A 111 -1.45 -4.28 -21.83
C ASN A 111 -1.49 -5.71 -21.25
N PHE A 112 -2.69 -6.10 -20.86
CA PHE A 112 -2.99 -7.38 -20.25
C PHE A 112 -2.66 -8.63 -21.10
N GLN A 113 -2.39 -8.45 -22.40
CA GLN A 113 -2.01 -9.48 -23.38
C GLN A 113 -0.53 -9.41 -23.76
N GLY A 114 0.27 -8.53 -23.16
CA GLY A 114 1.65 -8.29 -23.61
C GLY A 114 1.74 -7.49 -24.92
N LYS A 115 0.65 -6.87 -25.37
CA LYS A 115 0.67 -6.00 -26.57
C LYS A 115 0.92 -4.56 -26.16
N THR A 116 1.77 -3.88 -26.91
CA THR A 116 2.06 -2.45 -26.70
C THR A 116 0.83 -1.61 -27.02
N GLU A 117 0.27 -0.97 -26.00
CA GLU A 117 -0.88 -0.07 -26.14
C GLU A 117 -0.59 1.26 -25.45
N LYS A 118 -0.26 2.27 -26.26
CA LYS A 118 -0.06 3.64 -25.80
C LYS A 118 -1.44 4.29 -25.61
N TYR A 119 -1.64 4.94 -24.46
CA TYR A 119 -2.86 5.69 -24.18
C TYR A 119 -2.56 7.11 -23.71
N THR A 120 -3.55 7.98 -23.82
CA THR A 120 -3.48 9.34 -23.29
C THR A 120 -4.31 9.48 -22.01
N ALA A 121 -4.02 10.50 -21.19
CA ALA A 121 -4.80 10.80 -19.99
C ALA A 121 -6.30 10.97 -20.29
N LYS A 122 -6.65 11.49 -21.48
CA LYS A 122 -8.04 11.65 -21.94
C LYS A 122 -8.72 10.30 -22.22
N GLN A 123 -8.00 9.34 -22.81
CA GLN A 123 -8.55 8.02 -23.16
C GLN A 123 -8.92 7.19 -21.92
N ILE A 124 -8.09 7.23 -20.87
CA ILE A 124 -8.37 6.53 -19.61
C ILE A 124 -9.36 7.28 -18.71
N GLY A 125 -9.71 8.52 -19.06
CA GLY A 125 -10.63 9.38 -18.30
C GLY A 125 -9.97 10.19 -17.19
N ALA A 126 -8.64 10.20 -17.08
CA ALA A 126 -7.94 10.89 -16.00
C ALA A 126 -8.13 12.42 -16.01
N THR A 127 -8.37 13.03 -17.17
CA THR A 127 -8.50 14.48 -17.33
C THR A 127 -9.72 15.06 -16.60
N SER A 128 -10.80 14.30 -16.43
CA SER A 128 -11.96 14.78 -15.65
C SER A 128 -11.70 14.77 -14.14
N TRP A 129 -10.74 13.98 -13.69
CA TRP A 129 -10.40 13.83 -12.27
C TRP A 129 -9.21 14.69 -11.86
N ASN A 130 -8.35 15.09 -12.79
CA ASN A 130 -7.13 15.83 -12.52
C ASN A 130 -7.23 17.27 -13.04
N HIS A 131 -7.51 18.21 -12.15
CA HIS A 131 -7.48 19.66 -12.43
C HIS A 131 -6.16 20.27 -11.93
N LYS A 132 -5.77 21.46 -12.41
CA LYS A 132 -4.49 22.12 -12.05
C LYS A 132 -4.29 22.28 -10.53
N GLY A 133 -5.37 22.53 -9.78
CA GLY A 133 -5.35 22.63 -8.31
C GLY A 133 -5.40 21.29 -7.54
N SER A 134 -5.54 20.15 -8.21
CA SER A 134 -5.74 18.84 -7.53
C SER A 134 -4.56 18.48 -6.64
N GLY A 135 -3.34 18.84 -7.04
CA GLY A 135 -2.14 18.57 -6.24
C GLY A 135 -2.15 19.32 -4.91
N ALA A 136 -2.37 20.65 -4.96
CA ALA A 136 -2.44 21.50 -3.77
C ALA A 136 -3.61 21.10 -2.85
N LEU A 137 -4.80 20.89 -3.42
CA LEU A 137 -5.97 20.43 -2.66
C LEU A 137 -5.68 19.12 -1.94
N SER A 138 -5.07 18.16 -2.63
CA SER A 138 -4.71 16.86 -2.06
C SER A 138 -3.67 16.97 -0.95
N CYS A 139 -2.71 17.91 -1.04
CA CYS A 139 -1.79 18.19 0.06
C CYS A 139 -2.53 18.78 1.26
N CYS A 140 -3.38 19.80 1.04
CA CYS A 140 -4.16 20.43 2.11
C CYS A 140 -5.05 19.39 2.83
N VAL A 141 -5.74 18.53 2.08
CA VAL A 141 -6.57 17.47 2.65
C VAL A 141 -5.74 16.53 3.53
N LEU A 142 -4.55 16.09 3.08
CA LEU A 142 -3.68 15.23 3.90
C LEU A 142 -3.20 15.90 5.18
N PHE A 143 -2.80 17.18 5.13
CA PHE A 143 -2.38 17.90 6.33
C PHE A 143 -3.53 18.10 7.31
N LEU A 144 -4.72 18.46 6.83
CA LEU A 144 -5.94 18.54 7.66
C LEU A 144 -6.30 17.18 8.28
N THR A 145 -6.14 16.11 7.50
CA THR A 145 -6.38 14.72 7.91
C THR A 145 -5.43 14.31 9.04
N ILE A 146 -4.13 14.59 8.90
CA ILE A 146 -3.14 14.32 9.96
C ILE A 146 -3.40 15.20 11.18
N ALA A 147 -3.69 16.49 11.00
CA ALA A 147 -4.00 17.40 12.09
C ALA A 147 -5.24 16.95 12.90
N ALA A 148 -6.29 16.47 12.21
CA ALA A 148 -7.48 15.92 12.86
C ALA A 148 -7.16 14.67 13.70
N LEU A 149 -6.36 13.75 13.17
CA LEU A 149 -5.92 12.57 13.92
C LEU A 149 -5.04 12.92 15.12
N LEU A 150 -4.11 13.85 14.95
CA LEU A 150 -3.25 14.32 16.05
C LEU A 150 -4.08 15.00 17.14
N PHE A 151 -5.05 15.84 16.77
CA PHE A 151 -5.96 16.47 17.72
C PHE A 151 -6.76 15.44 18.52
N GLU A 152 -7.39 14.47 17.86
CA GLU A 152 -8.13 13.37 18.49
C GLU A 152 -7.22 12.53 19.42
N MET A 153 -6.02 12.22 18.95
CA MET A 153 -5.03 11.50 19.75
C MET A 153 -4.60 12.30 20.98
N SER A 154 -4.28 13.59 20.85
CA SER A 154 -3.91 14.47 21.96
C SER A 154 -5.04 14.62 22.98
N TYR A 155 -6.29 14.70 22.53
CA TYR A 155 -7.45 14.72 23.40
C TYR A 155 -7.55 13.43 24.22
N HIS A 156 -7.40 12.26 23.61
CA HIS A 156 -7.44 11.00 24.34
C HIS A 156 -6.24 10.76 25.25
N VAL A 157 -5.03 11.12 24.79
CA VAL A 157 -3.84 11.05 25.66
C VAL A 157 -4.08 11.92 26.89
N SER A 158 -4.51 13.17 26.74
CA SER A 158 -4.75 14.03 27.92
C SER A 158 -5.86 13.51 28.86
N ALA A 159 -6.90 12.85 28.32
CA ALA A 159 -7.98 12.28 29.13
C ALA A 159 -7.60 11.02 29.94
N PHE A 160 -6.72 10.18 29.38
CA PHE A 160 -6.39 8.85 29.93
C PHE A 160 -4.97 8.74 30.51
N TRP A 161 -4.08 9.68 30.21
CA TRP A 161 -2.70 9.66 30.71
C TRP A 161 -2.66 9.72 32.24
N ALA A 162 -1.68 9.02 32.82
CA ALA A 162 -1.45 8.92 34.27
C ALA A 162 -2.57 8.23 35.09
N LYS A 163 -3.53 7.54 34.45
CA LYS A 163 -4.55 6.72 35.14
C LYS A 163 -4.31 5.24 34.84
N PRO A 164 -3.73 4.45 35.78
CA PRO A 164 -3.31 3.08 35.51
C PRO A 164 -4.45 2.19 35.00
N GLU A 165 -5.66 2.32 35.56
CA GLU A 165 -6.86 1.59 35.14
C GLU A 165 -7.28 1.86 33.68
N LYS A 166 -6.89 3.02 33.13
CA LYS A 166 -7.27 3.46 31.78
C LYS A 166 -6.17 3.21 30.75
N THR A 167 -4.99 2.75 31.18
CA THR A 167 -3.84 2.49 30.31
C THR A 167 -4.13 1.44 29.23
N PRO A 168 -4.77 0.28 29.50
CA PRO A 168 -5.08 -0.68 28.44
C PRO A 168 -6.04 -0.10 27.40
N ARG A 169 -7.02 0.71 27.81
CA ARG A 169 -7.94 1.40 26.90
C ARG A 169 -7.20 2.40 26.01
N LEU A 170 -6.24 3.12 26.58
CA LEU A 170 -5.39 4.06 25.84
C LEU A 170 -4.50 3.33 24.82
N LEU A 171 -3.88 2.20 25.21
CA LEU A 171 -3.07 1.39 24.31
C LEU A 171 -3.89 0.83 23.15
N ASN A 172 -5.08 0.29 23.40
CA ASN A 172 -5.94 -0.23 22.33
C ASN A 172 -6.33 0.90 21.36
N ARG A 173 -6.72 2.08 21.87
CA ARG A 173 -6.97 3.26 21.02
C ARG A 173 -5.73 3.67 20.22
N PHE A 174 -4.55 3.66 20.84
CA PHE A 174 -3.30 3.98 20.17
C PHE A 174 -3.02 3.03 19.00
N THR A 175 -3.27 1.72 19.16
CA THR A 175 -3.11 0.76 18.05
C THR A 175 -4.03 1.08 16.88
N LEU A 176 -5.29 1.44 17.15
CA LEU A 176 -6.22 1.90 16.12
C LEU A 176 -5.76 3.21 15.47
N PHE A 177 -5.26 4.18 16.23
CA PHE A 177 -4.73 5.42 15.63
C PHE A 177 -3.54 5.15 14.71
N ILE A 178 -2.63 4.24 15.09
CA ILE A 178 -1.51 3.86 14.21
C ILE A 178 -2.05 3.24 12.92
N LEU A 179 -3.03 2.34 13.01
CA LEU A 179 -3.71 1.77 11.83
C LEU A 179 -4.26 2.85 10.90
N LEU A 180 -4.96 3.85 11.47
CA LEU A 180 -5.65 4.90 10.71
C LEU A 180 -4.71 5.99 10.16
N VAL A 181 -3.62 6.32 10.87
CA VAL A 181 -2.67 7.36 10.47
C VAL A 181 -1.70 6.87 9.40
N THR A 182 -1.37 5.56 9.40
CA THR A 182 -0.36 4.98 8.51
C THR A 182 -0.59 5.27 7.02
N PRO A 183 -1.80 5.09 6.44
CA PRO A 183 -2.08 5.45 5.05
C PRO A 183 -1.76 6.92 4.73
N SER A 184 -2.16 7.84 5.62
CA SER A 184 -1.95 9.28 5.45
C SER A 184 -0.47 9.65 5.49
N LEU A 185 0.30 9.04 6.41
CA LEU A 185 1.74 9.23 6.49
C LEU A 185 2.45 8.74 5.23
N ILE A 186 2.09 7.55 4.73
CA ILE A 186 2.64 7.01 3.47
C ILE A 186 2.36 7.96 2.29
N CYS A 187 1.14 8.49 2.20
CA CYS A 187 0.78 9.47 1.17
C CYS A 187 1.57 10.79 1.30
N VAL A 188 1.81 11.27 2.52
CA VAL A 188 2.67 12.44 2.76
C VAL A 188 4.12 12.16 2.35
N CYS A 189 4.68 11.01 2.73
CA CYS A 189 6.02 10.61 2.30
C CYS A 189 6.14 10.53 0.76
N SER A 190 5.10 10.02 0.09
CA SER A 190 5.03 9.98 -1.38
C SER A 190 5.04 11.39 -2.00
N LYS A 191 4.29 12.32 -1.41
CA LYS A 191 4.27 13.72 -1.86
C LYS A 191 5.57 14.45 -1.57
N LEU A 192 6.13 14.28 -0.37
CA LEU A 192 7.41 14.85 0.01
C LEU A 192 8.52 14.40 -0.96
N ARG A 193 8.55 13.11 -1.28
CA ARG A 193 9.47 12.56 -2.29
C ARG A 193 9.31 13.23 -3.66
N SER A 194 8.06 13.37 -4.12
CA SER A 194 7.74 14.03 -5.39
C SER A 194 8.20 15.49 -5.42
N MET A 195 8.05 16.22 -4.30
CA MET A 195 8.50 17.61 -4.17
C MET A 195 10.02 17.73 -4.12
N LEU A 196 10.70 16.83 -3.42
CA LEU A 196 12.16 16.80 -3.29
C LEU A 196 12.88 16.28 -4.56
N ARG A 197 12.14 16.07 -5.66
CA ARG A 197 12.66 15.54 -6.94
C ARG A 197 13.58 14.34 -6.74
N SER A 198 13.16 13.47 -5.84
CA SER A 198 13.79 12.20 -5.56
C SER A 198 15.12 12.26 -4.82
N ALA A 199 15.70 13.42 -4.46
CA ALA A 199 17.02 13.57 -3.82
C ALA A 199 17.29 12.70 -2.56
N VAL A 200 16.27 12.07 -2.00
CA VAL A 200 16.35 11.12 -0.88
C VAL A 200 16.13 9.68 -1.40
N PRO A 201 17.21 8.91 -1.65
CA PRO A 201 17.10 7.52 -2.12
C PRO A 201 16.39 6.60 -1.12
N CYS A 202 16.50 6.88 0.19
CA CYS A 202 15.87 6.10 1.27
C CYS A 202 14.33 6.07 1.22
N LEU A 203 13.70 6.97 0.46
CA LEU A 203 12.24 7.03 0.29
C LEU A 203 11.76 6.34 -0.99
N SER A 204 12.58 5.49 -1.61
CA SER A 204 12.28 4.78 -2.86
C SER A 204 10.88 4.15 -2.90
N TRP A 205 10.51 3.47 -1.81
CA TRP A 205 9.24 2.80 -1.61
C TRP A 205 8.01 3.73 -1.75
N ALA A 206 8.16 5.02 -1.46
CA ALA A 206 7.07 5.99 -1.48
C ALA A 206 6.61 6.29 -2.92
N SER A 207 7.43 5.97 -3.93
CA SER A 207 7.08 6.07 -5.35
C SER A 207 5.91 5.14 -5.73
N THR A 208 5.71 4.06 -4.99
CA THR A 208 4.62 3.08 -5.20
C THR A 208 3.24 3.71 -5.06
N PHE A 209 3.10 4.72 -4.19
CA PHE A 209 1.86 5.48 -4.01
C PHE A 209 1.75 6.71 -4.90
N ASN A 210 2.61 6.84 -5.93
CA ASN A 210 2.45 7.85 -6.95
C ASN A 210 1.32 7.46 -7.92
N ALA A 211 0.43 8.40 -8.24
CA ALA A 211 -0.63 8.19 -9.23
C ALA A 211 -0.11 7.63 -10.56
N ARG A 212 1.07 8.06 -11.03
CA ARG A 212 1.72 7.55 -12.24
C ARG A 212 2.07 6.08 -12.13
N PHE A 213 2.60 5.66 -10.97
CA PHE A 213 2.96 4.27 -10.71
C PHE A 213 1.71 3.39 -10.70
N ILE A 214 0.66 3.80 -9.98
CA ILE A 214 -0.59 3.03 -9.90
C ILE A 214 -1.29 2.94 -11.26
N ILE A 215 -1.29 4.03 -12.05
CA ILE A 215 -1.80 4.01 -13.43
C ILE A 215 -0.98 3.05 -14.30
N ARG A 216 0.36 3.08 -14.19
CA ARG A 216 1.20 2.12 -14.92
C ARG A 216 0.86 0.67 -14.56
N ARG A 217 0.58 0.36 -13.29
CA ARG A 217 0.12 -0.96 -12.85
C ARG A 217 -1.27 -1.32 -13.38
N GLY A 218 -2.20 -0.36 -13.36
CA GLY A 218 -3.56 -0.55 -13.85
C GLY A 218 -3.66 -0.93 -15.32
N GLN A 219 -2.71 -0.50 -16.15
CA GLN A 219 -2.63 -0.89 -17.56
C GLN A 219 -2.55 -2.41 -17.76
N ILE A 220 -1.89 -3.13 -16.85
CA ILE A 220 -1.66 -4.57 -16.94
C ILE A 220 -2.95 -5.35 -16.63
N LEU A 221 -3.92 -4.74 -15.94
CA LEU A 221 -5.07 -5.42 -15.35
C LEU A 221 -6.36 -5.46 -16.21
N ASP A 222 -6.35 -4.94 -17.43
CA ASP A 222 -7.54 -4.86 -18.32
C ASP A 222 -8.77 -4.18 -17.66
N LEU A 223 -8.54 -3.02 -17.05
CA LEU A 223 -9.59 -2.25 -16.36
C LEU A 223 -10.80 -1.89 -17.23
N PRO A 224 -10.66 -1.53 -18.52
CA PRO A 224 -11.81 -1.15 -19.35
C PRO A 224 -12.83 -2.27 -19.55
N ARG A 225 -12.38 -3.53 -19.60
CA ARG A 225 -13.27 -4.67 -19.90
C ARG A 225 -13.71 -5.43 -18.67
N LYS A 226 -12.77 -5.75 -17.77
CA LYS A 226 -13.05 -6.58 -16.59
C LYS A 226 -13.47 -5.75 -15.37
N GLY A 227 -13.18 -4.45 -15.39
CA GLY A 227 -13.32 -3.57 -14.25
C GLY A 227 -12.18 -3.75 -13.25
N LEU A 228 -12.45 -3.42 -11.99
CA LEU A 228 -11.49 -3.54 -10.90
C LEU A 228 -11.25 -5.03 -10.52
N PRO A 229 -9.99 -5.46 -10.30
CA PRO A 229 -9.67 -6.82 -9.89
C PRO A 229 -10.19 -7.12 -8.48
N GLY A 230 -10.54 -8.38 -8.21
CA GLY A 230 -10.94 -8.81 -6.87
C GLY A 230 -12.14 -8.04 -6.31
N LYS A 231 -13.24 -7.94 -7.08
CA LYS A 231 -14.45 -7.21 -6.67
C LYS A 231 -14.97 -7.60 -5.29
N VAL A 232 -14.91 -8.89 -4.94
CA VAL A 232 -15.28 -9.40 -3.61
C VAL A 232 -14.37 -8.81 -2.53
N PHE A 233 -13.06 -8.78 -2.77
CA PHE A 233 -12.09 -8.18 -1.85
C PHE A 233 -12.28 -6.66 -1.72
N LEU A 234 -12.57 -5.96 -2.83
CA LEU A 234 -12.92 -4.54 -2.80
C LEU A 234 -14.17 -4.28 -1.94
N VAL A 235 -15.22 -5.08 -2.11
CA VAL A 235 -16.45 -4.97 -1.28
C VAL A 235 -16.11 -5.24 0.18
N ALA A 236 -15.27 -6.22 0.50
CA ALA A 236 -14.83 -6.46 1.88
C ALA A 236 -14.05 -5.26 2.47
N CYS A 237 -13.12 -4.68 1.70
CA CYS A 237 -12.38 -3.47 2.05
C CYS A 237 -13.26 -2.22 2.21
N MET A 238 -14.47 -2.20 1.66
CA MET A 238 -15.40 -1.09 1.82
C MET A 238 -16.40 -1.35 2.95
N MET A 239 -17.07 -2.50 2.93
CA MET A 239 -18.19 -2.81 3.82
C MET A 239 -17.74 -3.13 5.24
N TRP A 240 -16.61 -3.81 5.45
CA TRP A 240 -16.17 -4.18 6.80
C TRP A 240 -15.70 -2.97 7.61
N PRO A 241 -14.85 -2.06 7.07
CA PRO A 241 -14.50 -0.83 7.79
C PRO A 241 -15.71 0.09 8.00
N LEU A 242 -16.62 0.16 7.04
CA LEU A 242 -17.87 0.91 7.17
C LEU A 242 -18.75 0.33 8.29
N PHE A 243 -18.92 -0.99 8.34
CA PHE A 243 -19.66 -1.67 9.39
C PHE A 243 -19.05 -1.38 10.77
N ASN A 244 -17.73 -1.54 10.93
CA ASN A 244 -17.04 -1.26 12.18
C ASN A 244 -17.19 0.21 12.61
N SER A 245 -17.07 1.16 11.68
CA SER A 245 -17.21 2.60 12.00
C SER A 245 -18.64 3.02 12.32
N VAL A 246 -19.66 2.47 11.64
CA VAL A 246 -21.08 2.70 11.97
C VAL A 246 -21.41 2.07 13.33
N TYR A 247 -20.96 0.84 13.57
CA TYR A 247 -21.16 0.15 14.84
C TYR A 247 -20.49 0.89 16.00
N ARG A 248 -19.27 1.40 15.79
CA ARG A 248 -18.58 2.29 16.73
C ARG A 248 -19.40 3.56 17.01
N SER A 249 -19.88 4.22 15.96
CA SER A 249 -20.71 5.43 16.09
C SER A 249 -22.00 5.16 16.86
N TYR A 250 -22.64 4.01 16.62
CA TYR A 250 -23.81 3.56 17.35
C TYR A 250 -23.53 3.38 18.85
N ILE A 251 -22.42 2.73 19.20
CA ILE A 251 -22.01 2.56 20.62
C ILE A 251 -21.83 3.93 21.28
N TYR A 252 -21.12 4.87 20.63
CA TYR A 252 -20.86 6.20 21.19
C TYR A 252 -22.12 7.06 21.33
N LEU A 253 -23.02 7.03 20.35
CA LEU A 253 -24.21 7.89 20.33
C LEU A 253 -25.36 7.36 21.19
N HIS A 254 -25.59 6.04 21.19
CA HIS A 254 -26.80 5.46 21.79
C HIS A 254 -26.54 4.73 23.11
N LEU A 255 -25.39 4.08 23.27
CA LEU A 255 -25.15 3.23 24.43
C LEU A 255 -24.44 3.98 25.56
N ILE A 256 -23.56 4.92 25.23
CA ILE A 256 -22.75 5.63 26.22
C ILE A 256 -23.50 6.83 26.83
N GLY A 257 -24.60 7.28 26.22
CA GLY A 257 -25.48 8.31 26.80
C GLY A 257 -24.83 9.68 26.98
N CYS A 258 -23.65 9.92 26.39
CA CYS A 258 -23.07 11.25 26.38
C CYS A 258 -24.00 12.14 25.58
N GLY A 259 -24.39 13.28 26.17
CA GLY A 259 -25.20 14.28 25.47
C GLY A 259 -24.64 14.53 24.07
N PHE A 260 -25.53 14.84 23.11
CA PHE A 260 -25.18 15.15 21.72
C PHE A 260 -24.28 16.39 21.63
N GLY A 261 -23.01 16.20 21.96
CA GLY A 261 -21.96 17.20 21.84
C GLY A 261 -21.37 17.16 20.44
N LEU A 262 -20.99 18.32 19.92
CA LEU A 262 -20.34 18.47 18.62
C LEU A 262 -19.08 17.59 18.50
N HIS A 263 -18.36 17.38 19.60
CA HIS A 263 -17.21 16.48 19.67
C HIS A 263 -17.57 15.02 19.32
N VAL A 264 -18.65 14.47 19.87
CA VAL A 264 -19.05 13.07 19.64
C VAL A 264 -19.38 12.83 18.17
N VAL A 265 -20.09 13.78 17.55
CA VAL A 265 -20.42 13.74 16.12
C VAL A 265 -19.15 13.86 15.29
N ALA A 266 -18.23 14.76 15.65
CA ALA A 266 -16.95 14.92 14.95
C ALA A 266 -16.12 13.62 14.99
N THR A 267 -15.95 13.00 16.16
CA THR A 267 -15.21 11.74 16.31
C THR A 267 -15.84 10.59 15.52
N ALA A 268 -17.18 10.52 15.45
CA ALA A 268 -17.90 9.53 14.64
C ALA A 268 -17.64 9.72 13.13
N VAL A 269 -17.73 10.95 12.64
CA VAL A 269 -17.46 11.29 11.23
C VAL A 269 -16.00 10.99 10.87
N VAL A 270 -15.07 11.39 11.74
CA VAL A 270 -13.64 11.06 11.64
C VAL A 270 -13.50 9.54 11.53
N ALA A 271 -14.03 8.76 12.48
CA ALA A 271 -13.90 7.30 12.45
C ALA A 271 -14.37 6.68 11.12
N ILE A 272 -15.52 7.12 10.57
CA ILE A 272 -16.02 6.64 9.28
C ILE A 272 -15.05 6.98 8.14
N LEU A 273 -14.63 8.25 8.03
CA LEU A 273 -13.74 8.70 6.95
C LEU A 273 -12.38 7.98 6.99
N PHE A 274 -11.79 7.84 8.17
CA PHE A 274 -10.46 7.25 8.34
C PHE A 274 -10.49 5.72 8.16
N MET A 275 -11.48 5.02 8.71
CA MET A 275 -11.64 3.58 8.50
C MET A 275 -11.87 3.25 7.03
N GLN A 276 -12.67 4.06 6.34
CA GLN A 276 -12.92 3.89 4.92
C GLN A 276 -11.67 4.18 4.08
N THR A 277 -10.89 5.21 4.44
CA THR A 277 -9.61 5.55 3.80
C THR A 277 -8.61 4.42 3.97
N TRP A 278 -8.52 3.84 5.17
CA TRP A 278 -7.69 2.66 5.43
C TRP A 278 -8.12 1.45 4.57
N GLY A 279 -9.42 1.18 4.46
CA GLY A 279 -9.93 0.10 3.60
C GLY A 279 -9.52 0.26 2.13
N PHE A 280 -9.62 1.47 1.59
CA PHE A 280 -9.16 1.77 0.22
C PHE A 280 -7.64 1.64 0.07
N PHE A 281 -6.87 2.00 1.09
CA PHE A 281 -5.41 1.85 1.10
C PHE A 281 -5.02 0.38 0.99
N VAL A 282 -5.62 -0.49 1.81
CA VAL A 282 -5.39 -1.94 1.78
C VAL A 282 -5.79 -2.52 0.41
N TYR A 283 -6.88 -2.05 -0.18
CA TYR A 283 -7.27 -2.45 -1.52
C TYR A 283 -6.25 -2.04 -2.60
N ILE A 284 -5.62 -0.86 -2.49
CA ILE A 284 -4.55 -0.46 -3.43
C ILE A 284 -3.34 -1.38 -3.32
N LEU A 285 -2.97 -1.84 -2.13
CA LEU A 285 -1.89 -2.83 -1.96
C LEU A 285 -2.21 -4.14 -2.70
N TYR A 286 -3.45 -4.62 -2.55
CA TYR A 286 -3.96 -5.79 -3.29
C TYR A 286 -3.96 -5.55 -4.80
N PHE A 287 -4.41 -4.39 -5.25
CA PHE A 287 -4.45 -4.03 -6.66
C PHE A 287 -3.05 -4.08 -7.30
N ILE A 288 -2.05 -3.51 -6.62
CA ILE A 288 -0.65 -3.52 -7.08
C ILE A 288 -0.11 -4.95 -7.09
N ARG A 289 -0.41 -5.75 -6.05
CA ARG A 289 -0.05 -7.18 -5.99
C ARG A 289 -0.53 -7.96 -7.21
N MET A 290 -1.82 -7.86 -7.51
CA MET A 290 -2.44 -8.55 -8.66
C MET A 290 -1.83 -8.10 -9.98
N SER A 291 -1.45 -6.81 -10.08
CA SER A 291 -0.74 -6.29 -11.24
C SER A 291 0.63 -6.95 -11.42
N PHE A 292 1.39 -7.15 -10.34
CA PHE A 292 2.70 -7.81 -10.41
C PHE A 292 2.60 -9.29 -10.77
N GLN A 293 1.71 -10.05 -10.14
CA GLN A 293 1.51 -11.47 -10.47
C GLN A 293 1.24 -11.65 -11.97
N ARG A 294 0.40 -10.78 -12.53
CA ARG A 294 0.13 -10.79 -13.97
C ARG A 294 1.33 -10.34 -14.82
N ASN A 295 2.05 -9.32 -14.38
CA ASN A 295 3.22 -8.83 -15.09
C ASN A 295 4.34 -9.88 -15.15
N MET A 296 4.53 -10.67 -14.07
CA MET A 296 5.51 -11.77 -14.06
C MET A 296 5.15 -12.86 -15.06
N ASN A 297 3.86 -13.22 -15.17
CA ASN A 297 3.41 -14.19 -16.18
C ASN A 297 3.63 -13.71 -17.62
N LEU A 298 3.42 -12.41 -17.88
CA LEU A 298 3.72 -11.81 -19.18
C LEU A 298 5.24 -11.81 -19.43
N LEU A 299 6.04 -11.50 -18.41
CA LEU A 299 7.50 -11.52 -18.49
C LEU A 299 8.02 -12.92 -18.82
N LEU A 300 7.51 -13.97 -18.16
CA LEU A 300 7.85 -15.36 -18.46
C LEU A 300 7.54 -15.74 -19.91
N SER A 301 6.36 -15.34 -20.40
CA SER A 301 5.95 -15.57 -21.79
C SER A 301 6.90 -14.87 -22.77
N PHE A 302 7.28 -13.63 -22.46
CA PHE A 302 8.23 -12.87 -23.28
C PHE A 302 9.63 -13.49 -23.29
N ILE A 303 10.14 -13.91 -22.13
CA ILE A 303 11.46 -14.56 -22.00
C ILE A 303 11.52 -15.82 -22.86
N LYS A 304 10.44 -16.62 -22.84
CA LYS A 304 10.31 -17.82 -23.66
C LYS A 304 10.28 -17.52 -25.16
N GLU A 305 9.60 -16.45 -25.57
CA GLU A 305 9.55 -16.05 -26.98
C GLU A 305 10.90 -15.50 -27.50
N HIS A 306 11.68 -14.86 -26.62
CA HIS A 306 12.95 -14.22 -26.94
C HIS A 306 14.17 -15.00 -26.43
N GLU A 307 14.05 -16.33 -26.39
CA GLU A 307 15.14 -17.22 -26.03
C GLU A 307 16.40 -16.94 -26.88
N GLY A 308 17.56 -16.83 -26.21
CA GLY A 308 18.84 -16.47 -26.83
C GLY A 308 19.14 -14.97 -26.87
N GLN A 309 18.16 -14.08 -26.63
CA GLN A 309 18.37 -12.62 -26.58
C GLN A 309 18.54 -12.14 -25.13
N LEU A 310 19.69 -12.45 -24.53
CA LEU A 310 19.95 -12.24 -23.09
C LEU A 310 19.80 -10.78 -22.66
N ASP A 311 20.37 -9.85 -23.42
CA ASP A 311 20.40 -8.44 -23.03
C ASP A 311 19.01 -7.80 -23.02
N LYS A 312 18.14 -8.19 -23.97
CA LYS A 312 16.76 -7.72 -24.02
C LYS A 312 15.97 -8.21 -22.81
N CYS A 313 16.09 -9.50 -22.49
CA CYS A 313 15.40 -10.11 -21.35
C CYS A 313 15.88 -9.51 -20.02
N LYS A 314 17.21 -9.33 -19.86
CA LYS A 314 17.80 -8.67 -18.67
C LYS A 314 17.31 -7.23 -18.52
N GLY A 315 17.22 -6.46 -19.61
CA GLY A 315 16.75 -5.08 -19.56
C GLY A 315 15.31 -4.94 -19.06
N ILE A 316 14.41 -5.81 -19.53
CA ILE A 316 13.02 -5.83 -19.08
C ILE A 316 12.92 -6.33 -17.64
N LEU A 317 13.63 -7.42 -17.31
CA LEU A 317 13.67 -7.97 -15.96
C LEU A 317 14.13 -6.91 -14.95
N ALA A 318 15.19 -6.16 -15.26
CA ALA A 318 15.68 -5.08 -14.40
C ALA A 318 14.62 -3.97 -14.20
N CYS A 319 13.90 -3.58 -15.26
CA CYS A 319 12.82 -2.58 -15.15
C CYS A 319 11.68 -3.07 -14.24
N VAL A 320 11.31 -4.35 -14.33
CA VAL A 320 10.29 -4.96 -13.47
C VAL A 320 10.78 -5.15 -12.04
N ALA A 321 12.07 -5.48 -11.87
CA ALA A 321 12.70 -5.66 -10.56
C ALA A 321 12.76 -4.36 -9.75
N ILE A 322 13.15 -3.23 -10.36
CA ILE A 322 13.18 -1.90 -9.70
C ILE A 322 11.79 -1.55 -9.14
N ASP A 323 10.82 -1.70 -10.02
CA ASP A 323 9.41 -1.49 -9.76
C ASP A 323 8.89 -2.37 -8.62
N PHE A 324 9.22 -3.67 -8.65
CA PHE A 324 8.83 -4.64 -7.64
C PHE A 324 9.54 -4.36 -6.31
N SER A 325 10.81 -3.99 -6.33
CA SER A 325 11.59 -3.63 -5.14
C SER A 325 10.95 -2.47 -4.38
N CYS A 326 10.47 -1.44 -5.08
CA CYS A 326 9.75 -0.32 -4.44
C CYS A 326 8.46 -0.78 -3.74
N TYR A 327 7.73 -1.70 -4.36
CA TYR A 327 6.52 -2.27 -3.79
C TYR A 327 6.82 -3.21 -2.62
N SER A 328 7.85 -4.05 -2.73
CA SER A 328 8.29 -4.96 -1.68
C SER A 328 8.73 -4.19 -0.43
N GLN A 329 9.57 -3.17 -0.59
CA GLN A 329 10.01 -2.31 0.51
C GLN A 329 8.85 -1.61 1.21
N LEU A 330 7.85 -1.14 0.46
CA LEU A 330 6.63 -0.57 1.03
C LEU A 330 5.85 -1.62 1.85
N CYS A 331 5.69 -2.83 1.31
CA CYS A 331 4.96 -3.90 2.00
C CYS A 331 5.70 -4.36 3.25
N GLU A 332 7.03 -4.44 3.20
CA GLU A 332 7.87 -4.74 4.36
C GLU A 332 7.76 -3.67 5.44
N LEU A 333 7.85 -2.39 5.06
CA LEU A 333 7.66 -1.28 6.00
C LEU A 333 6.26 -1.30 6.60
N TYR A 334 5.24 -1.58 5.79
CA TYR A 334 3.86 -1.67 6.27
C TYR A 334 3.69 -2.86 7.22
N ALA A 335 4.21 -4.04 6.89
CA ALA A 335 4.18 -5.22 7.76
C ALA A 335 4.95 -4.98 9.07
N LEU A 336 6.10 -4.30 9.01
CA LEU A 336 6.92 -3.93 10.16
C LEU A 336 6.15 -3.05 11.16
N VAL A 337 5.25 -2.18 10.68
CA VAL A 337 4.38 -1.38 11.54
C VAL A 337 3.16 -2.20 11.98
N MET A 338 2.53 -2.91 11.05
CA MET A 338 1.24 -3.58 11.31
C MET A 338 1.34 -4.79 12.22
N ILE A 339 2.40 -5.58 12.13
CA ILE A 339 2.57 -6.80 12.94
C ILE A 339 2.68 -6.43 14.44
N PRO A 340 3.61 -5.57 14.88
CA PRO A 340 3.70 -5.19 16.30
C PRO A 340 2.45 -4.50 16.81
N VAL A 341 1.83 -3.64 16.00
CA VAL A 341 0.57 -2.95 16.35
C VAL A 341 -0.56 -3.96 16.54
N GLY A 342 -0.66 -4.96 15.66
CA GLY A 342 -1.66 -6.01 15.75
C GLY A 342 -1.43 -6.91 16.98
N VAL A 343 -0.18 -7.26 17.27
CA VAL A 343 0.19 -8.02 18.48
C VAL A 343 -0.15 -7.22 19.73
N LEU A 344 0.19 -5.93 19.78
CA LEU A 344 -0.14 -5.05 20.90
C LEU A 344 -1.65 -4.90 21.08
N ALA A 345 -2.41 -4.78 19.99
CA ALA A 345 -3.87 -4.70 20.04
C ALA A 345 -4.47 -6.00 20.60
N LEU A 346 -3.97 -7.16 20.15
CA LEU A 346 -4.40 -8.47 20.62
C LEU A 346 -4.09 -8.66 22.10
N THR A 347 -2.84 -8.42 22.53
CA THR A 347 -2.42 -8.58 23.93
C THR A 347 -3.19 -7.64 24.83
N THR A 348 -3.33 -6.38 24.45
CA THR A 348 -4.09 -5.39 25.23
C THR A 348 -5.55 -5.78 25.36
N ASN A 349 -6.18 -6.30 24.30
CA ASN A 349 -7.57 -6.72 24.34
C ASN A 349 -7.77 -7.98 25.21
N ILE A 350 -6.86 -8.95 25.15
CA ILE A 350 -6.87 -10.13 26.03
C ILE A 350 -6.66 -9.73 27.50
N THR A 351 -5.68 -8.85 27.77
CA THR A 351 -5.44 -8.34 29.13
C THR A 351 -6.66 -7.59 29.65
N TRP A 352 -7.29 -6.75 28.81
CA TRP A 352 -8.52 -6.05 29.18
C TRP A 352 -9.65 -7.01 29.55
N GLU A 353 -9.83 -8.09 28.79
CA GLU A 353 -10.82 -9.11 29.11
C GLU A 353 -10.53 -9.84 30.42
N PHE A 354 -9.27 -10.17 30.67
CA PHE A 354 -8.87 -10.80 31.91
C PHE A 354 -9.14 -9.89 33.11
N MET A 355 -8.78 -8.61 33.00
CA MET A 355 -9.01 -7.61 34.05
C MET A 355 -10.51 -7.43 34.32
N LEU A 356 -11.34 -7.36 33.28
CA LEU A 356 -12.79 -7.23 33.43
C LEU A 356 -13.42 -8.46 34.08
N GLY A 357 -12.95 -9.66 33.73
CA GLY A 357 -13.41 -10.92 34.34
C GLY A 357 -13.06 -11.03 35.82
N ALA A 358 -12.03 -10.31 36.28
CA ALA A 358 -11.63 -10.25 37.68
C ALA A 358 -12.39 -9.18 38.50
N THR A 359 -13.07 -8.23 37.86
CA THR A 359 -13.81 -7.14 38.53
C THR A 359 -15.30 -7.44 38.71
N CYS A 360 -15.91 -6.99 39.82
CA CYS A 360 -17.34 -7.18 40.17
C CYS A 360 -18.35 -6.45 39.24
N ILE A 361 -17.92 -5.95 38.08
CA ILE A 361 -18.76 -5.21 37.10
C ILE A 361 -19.88 -6.09 36.52
N SER A 362 -19.86 -7.40 36.78
CA SER A 362 -20.93 -8.35 36.40
C SER A 362 -22.27 -8.12 37.09
N GLU A 363 -22.37 -7.27 38.13
CA GLU A 363 -23.62 -7.05 38.87
C GLU A 363 -24.58 -6.03 38.21
N ASP A 364 -24.08 -5.08 37.39
CA ASP A 364 -24.93 -4.15 36.64
C ASP A 364 -25.15 -4.61 35.19
N LEU A 365 -26.40 -4.97 34.89
CA LEU A 365 -26.83 -5.49 33.58
C LEU A 365 -26.55 -4.50 32.43
N GLN A 366 -26.64 -3.18 32.66
CA GLN A 366 -26.38 -2.18 31.61
C GLN A 366 -24.90 -2.06 31.30
N SER A 367 -24.06 -1.96 32.32
CA SER A 367 -22.60 -1.90 32.17
C SER A 367 -22.04 -3.16 31.51
N ALA A 368 -22.51 -4.34 31.92
CA ALA A 368 -22.15 -5.62 31.29
C ALA A 368 -22.54 -5.68 29.80
N LYS A 369 -23.73 -5.14 29.46
CA LYS A 369 -24.19 -5.07 28.08
C LYS A 369 -23.28 -4.17 27.23
N ILE A 370 -22.97 -2.94 27.68
CA ILE A 370 -22.10 -2.00 26.94
C ILE A 370 -20.71 -2.61 26.72
N LEU A 371 -20.17 -3.26 27.75
CA LEU A 371 -18.87 -3.93 27.70
C LEU A 371 -18.82 -5.02 26.62
N TYR A 372 -19.89 -5.83 26.50
CA TYR A 372 -20.02 -6.84 25.45
C TYR A 372 -19.99 -6.22 24.05
N TYR A 373 -20.73 -5.12 23.82
CA TYR A 373 -20.73 -4.43 22.51
C TYR A 373 -19.34 -3.90 22.15
N VAL A 374 -18.63 -3.31 23.12
CA VAL A 374 -17.26 -2.80 22.93
C VAL A 374 -16.26 -3.93 22.65
N LYS A 375 -16.36 -5.06 23.37
CA LYS A 375 -15.54 -6.25 23.12
C LYS A 375 -15.73 -6.79 21.71
N LEU A 376 -16.98 -6.96 21.29
CA LEU A 376 -17.29 -7.43 19.94
C LEU A 376 -16.73 -6.48 18.85
N MET A 377 -16.82 -5.16 19.08
CA MET A 377 -16.24 -4.16 18.19
C MET A 377 -14.72 -4.31 18.09
N SER A 378 -14.03 -4.37 19.23
CA SER A 378 -12.56 -4.46 19.28
C SER A 378 -12.05 -5.71 18.55
N TRP A 379 -12.68 -6.87 18.77
CA TRP A 379 -12.33 -8.09 18.04
C TRP A 379 -12.60 -8.00 16.55
N SER A 380 -13.71 -7.37 16.14
CA SER A 380 -14.01 -7.14 14.72
C SER A 380 -12.98 -6.20 14.07
N GLU A 381 -12.54 -5.15 14.75
CA GLU A 381 -11.49 -4.23 14.27
C GLU A 381 -10.15 -4.96 14.10
N ILE A 382 -9.74 -5.75 15.10
CA ILE A 382 -8.50 -6.56 15.05
C ILE A 382 -8.58 -7.60 13.91
N ALA A 383 -9.67 -8.39 13.86
CA ALA A 383 -9.87 -9.42 12.84
C ALA A 383 -9.88 -8.81 11.42
N MET A 384 -10.56 -7.68 11.24
CA MET A 384 -10.57 -6.93 9.98
C MET A 384 -9.15 -6.49 9.59
N ALA A 385 -8.41 -5.88 10.52
CA ALA A 385 -7.07 -5.38 10.27
C ALA A 385 -6.12 -6.50 9.82
N PHE A 386 -6.12 -7.64 10.52
CA PHE A 386 -5.31 -8.80 10.16
C PHE A 386 -5.76 -9.44 8.85
N PHE A 387 -7.05 -9.78 8.72
CA PHE A 387 -7.55 -10.53 7.57
C PHE A 387 -7.39 -9.76 6.26
N LEU A 388 -7.77 -8.48 6.23
CA LEU A 388 -7.66 -7.67 5.02
C LEU A 388 -6.19 -7.40 4.67
N THR A 389 -5.32 -7.15 5.64
CA THR A 389 -3.89 -6.92 5.38
C THR A 389 -3.20 -8.16 4.82
N VAL A 390 -3.36 -9.32 5.47
CA VAL A 390 -2.77 -10.59 5.01
C VAL A 390 -3.30 -10.96 3.62
N SER A 391 -4.61 -10.79 3.38
CA SER A 391 -5.21 -11.03 2.07
C SER A 391 -4.71 -10.07 0.99
N ALA A 392 -4.49 -8.80 1.35
CA ALA A 392 -3.99 -7.80 0.42
C ALA A 392 -2.55 -8.10 -0.02
N LEU A 393 -1.71 -8.54 0.90
CA LEU A 393 -0.31 -8.92 0.64
C LEU A 393 -0.17 -10.35 0.09
N GLY A 394 -1.18 -11.21 0.30
CA GLY A 394 -1.12 -12.63 -0.05
C GLY A 394 -0.19 -13.44 0.87
N GLY A 395 0.01 -12.98 2.10
CA GLY A 395 0.99 -13.50 3.04
C GLY A 395 1.54 -12.40 3.96
N LEU A 396 2.64 -12.70 4.68
CA LEU A 396 3.37 -11.69 5.47
C LEU A 396 4.41 -10.93 4.65
N GLN A 397 4.92 -11.55 3.59
CA GLN A 397 5.87 -10.98 2.66
C GLN A 397 5.38 -11.18 1.23
N VAL A 398 5.69 -10.23 0.35
CA VAL A 398 5.34 -10.30 -1.08
C VAL A 398 6.42 -10.93 -1.94
N THR A 399 7.56 -11.30 -1.33
CA THR A 399 8.73 -11.92 -1.97
C THR A 399 8.38 -13.20 -2.74
N TYR A 400 7.36 -13.94 -2.30
CA TYR A 400 6.89 -15.14 -3.01
C TYR A 400 6.55 -14.91 -4.49
N ILE A 401 6.15 -13.69 -4.89
CA ILE A 401 5.87 -13.37 -6.30
C ILE A 401 7.16 -13.41 -7.13
N TRP A 402 8.27 -12.98 -6.53
CA TRP A 402 9.58 -13.00 -7.15
C TRP A 402 10.19 -14.41 -7.10
N ASP A 403 9.96 -15.14 -6.00
CA ASP A 403 10.41 -16.52 -5.87
C ASP A 403 9.69 -17.41 -6.90
N ASP A 404 8.37 -17.23 -7.08
CA ASP A 404 7.60 -17.92 -8.12
C ASP A 404 8.13 -17.61 -9.53
N LEU A 405 8.48 -16.35 -9.82
CA LEU A 405 9.15 -16.00 -11.09
C LEU A 405 10.49 -16.75 -11.24
N SER A 406 11.29 -16.79 -10.18
CA SER A 406 12.62 -17.43 -10.17
C SER A 406 12.50 -18.94 -10.42
N VAL A 407 11.58 -19.60 -9.72
CA VAL A 407 11.29 -21.03 -9.88
C VAL A 407 10.78 -21.33 -11.29
N ASN A 408 9.87 -20.51 -11.82
CA ASN A 408 9.38 -20.68 -13.19
C ASN A 408 10.48 -20.48 -14.24
N ILE A 409 11.42 -19.55 -14.03
CA ILE A 409 12.60 -19.39 -14.91
C ILE A 409 13.49 -20.64 -14.87
N LEU A 410 13.69 -21.23 -13.69
CA LEU A 410 14.44 -22.49 -13.55
C LEU A 410 13.74 -23.66 -14.26
N HIS A 411 12.41 -23.72 -14.23
CA HIS A 411 11.64 -24.74 -14.95
C HIS A 411 11.65 -24.56 -16.47
N LEU A 412 11.79 -23.33 -16.97
CA LEU A 412 11.89 -23.06 -18.41
C LEU A 412 13.29 -23.31 -18.97
N THR A 413 14.27 -23.67 -18.14
CA THR A 413 15.64 -23.87 -18.59
C THR A 413 15.73 -24.99 -19.63
N SER A 414 16.48 -24.70 -20.69
CA SER A 414 16.73 -25.61 -21.80
C SER A 414 18.23 -25.72 -22.05
N GLU A 415 18.71 -26.95 -22.25
CA GLU A 415 20.13 -27.23 -22.52
C GLU A 415 20.62 -26.52 -23.79
N ARG A 416 19.74 -26.33 -24.78
CA ARG A 416 20.07 -25.68 -26.06
C ARG A 416 20.59 -24.26 -25.88
N HIS A 417 20.17 -23.57 -24.82
CA HIS A 417 20.50 -22.18 -24.53
C HIS A 417 21.05 -22.00 -23.11
N TYR A 418 21.92 -22.92 -22.67
CA TYR A 418 22.48 -22.94 -21.32
C TYR A 418 23.07 -21.58 -20.86
N HIS A 419 23.88 -20.92 -21.70
CA HIS A 419 24.49 -19.63 -21.33
C HIS A 419 23.46 -18.51 -21.12
N PHE A 420 22.38 -18.50 -21.91
CA PHE A 420 21.28 -17.55 -21.76
C PHE A 420 20.55 -17.79 -20.43
N TRP A 421 20.14 -19.03 -20.17
CA TRP A 421 19.39 -19.40 -18.95
C TRP A 421 20.21 -19.22 -17.67
N LYS A 422 21.50 -19.56 -17.71
CA LYS A 422 22.43 -19.31 -16.61
C LYS A 422 22.60 -17.81 -16.36
N GLY A 423 22.81 -17.03 -17.41
CA GLY A 423 22.96 -15.58 -17.31
C GLY A 423 21.70 -14.88 -16.80
N LEU A 424 20.53 -15.39 -17.14
CA LEU A 424 19.25 -14.89 -16.67
C LEU A 424 19.00 -15.27 -15.21
N SER A 425 19.26 -16.52 -14.83
CA SER A 425 19.10 -17.00 -13.44
C SER A 425 19.98 -16.23 -12.47
N ILE A 426 21.24 -15.95 -12.86
CA ILE A 426 22.16 -15.09 -12.09
C ILE A 426 21.60 -13.66 -11.96
N ALA A 427 21.02 -13.12 -13.04
CA ALA A 427 20.43 -11.79 -12.97
C ALA A 427 19.23 -11.75 -12.01
N VAL A 428 18.34 -12.74 -12.07
CA VAL A 428 17.19 -12.85 -11.17
C VAL A 428 17.61 -12.98 -9.72
N SER A 429 18.59 -13.85 -9.42
CA SER A 429 19.08 -14.03 -8.05
C SER A 429 19.76 -12.76 -7.52
N SER A 430 20.55 -12.07 -8.35
CA SER A 430 21.24 -10.82 -7.96
C SER A 430 20.31 -9.64 -7.66
N LEU A 431 19.09 -9.67 -8.20
CA LEU A 431 18.08 -8.62 -8.01
C LEU A 431 17.22 -8.85 -6.76
N THR A 432 17.34 -10.02 -6.13
CA THR A 432 16.60 -10.37 -4.90
C THR A 432 17.37 -9.81 -3.71
N ARG A 433 16.80 -8.82 -3.01
CA ARG A 433 17.39 -8.29 -1.78
C ARG A 433 16.74 -8.99 -0.59
N GLU A 434 17.52 -9.78 0.14
CA GLU A 434 17.06 -10.34 1.41
C GLU A 434 16.85 -9.20 2.42
N SER A 435 15.70 -9.20 3.10
CA SER A 435 15.39 -8.24 4.15
C SER A 435 15.22 -8.96 5.50
N ASN A 436 15.93 -8.48 6.52
CA ASN A 436 15.80 -8.97 7.91
C ASN A 436 14.54 -8.41 8.61
N SER A 437 13.56 -7.93 7.84
CA SER A 437 12.35 -7.24 8.33
C SER A 437 11.53 -8.08 9.32
N VAL A 438 11.51 -9.41 9.13
CA VAL A 438 10.81 -10.36 10.01
C VAL A 438 11.42 -10.35 11.41
N LEU A 439 12.74 -10.39 11.53
CA LEU A 439 13.42 -10.40 12.83
C LEU A 439 13.10 -9.13 13.62
N THR A 440 13.11 -7.97 12.95
CA THR A 440 12.75 -6.69 13.58
C THR A 440 11.29 -6.67 14.03
N ALA A 441 10.36 -7.18 13.21
CA ALA A 441 8.96 -7.30 13.59
C ALA A 441 8.74 -8.24 14.79
N VAL A 442 9.50 -9.34 14.87
CA VAL A 442 9.48 -10.25 16.02
C VAL A 442 9.95 -9.56 17.29
N VAL A 443 11.07 -8.82 17.24
CA VAL A 443 11.59 -8.07 18.41
C VAL A 443 10.56 -7.05 18.90
N PHE A 444 9.96 -6.26 18.01
CA PHE A 444 8.93 -5.31 18.41
C PHE A 444 7.66 -6.00 18.94
N SER A 445 7.30 -7.16 18.40
CA SER A 445 6.19 -7.95 18.91
C SER A 445 6.46 -8.49 20.31
N LEU A 446 7.68 -8.95 20.60
CA LEU A 446 8.11 -9.37 21.94
C LEU A 446 8.04 -8.22 22.94
N ILE A 447 8.47 -7.02 22.54
CA ILE A 447 8.31 -5.80 23.37
C ILE A 447 6.83 -5.54 23.65
N GLY A 448 5.96 -5.60 22.62
CA GLY A 448 4.52 -5.41 22.80
C GLY A 448 3.86 -6.44 23.73
N ILE A 449 4.29 -7.70 23.64
CA ILE A 449 3.87 -8.78 24.55
C ILE A 449 4.32 -8.49 25.98
N TYR A 450 5.60 -8.19 26.18
CA TYR A 450 6.17 -7.86 27.49
C TYR A 450 5.43 -6.69 28.14
N THR A 451 5.22 -5.61 27.39
CA THR A 451 4.46 -4.44 27.84
C THR A 451 3.02 -4.82 28.24
N GLY A 452 2.31 -5.62 27.43
CA GLY A 452 0.95 -6.05 27.74
C GLY A 452 0.84 -6.92 29.01
N PHE A 453 1.82 -7.79 29.26
CA PHE A 453 1.85 -8.65 30.46
C PHE A 453 2.21 -7.89 31.73
N HIS A 454 3.22 -7.01 31.67
CA HIS A 454 3.68 -6.27 32.85
C HIS A 454 2.64 -5.25 33.35
N PHE A 455 1.76 -4.78 32.47
CA PHE A 455 0.59 -3.99 32.89
C PHE A 455 -0.47 -4.80 33.64
N GLY A 456 -0.54 -6.13 33.44
CA GLY A 456 -1.47 -6.99 34.17
C GLY A 456 -0.95 -7.47 35.53
N SER A 457 0.36 -7.66 35.69
CA SER A 457 0.96 -8.19 36.93
C SER A 457 1.20 -7.14 38.01
N ASP A 458 1.62 -5.94 37.62
CA ASP A 458 2.10 -4.91 38.56
C ASP A 458 1.02 -3.87 38.89
N GLN A 459 -0.10 -3.89 38.17
CA GLN A 459 -1.28 -3.14 38.57
C GLN A 459 -2.00 -3.91 39.67
N ASN A 460 -1.91 -3.39 40.89
CA ASN A 460 -2.52 -3.98 42.07
C ASN A 460 -4.04 -4.11 41.87
N VAL A 461 -4.50 -5.31 41.49
CA VAL A 461 -5.91 -5.63 41.22
C VAL A 461 -6.79 -5.38 42.46
N SER A 462 -6.19 -5.33 43.65
CA SER A 462 -6.88 -4.97 44.90
C SER A 462 -7.46 -3.56 44.90
N TYR A 463 -6.88 -2.60 44.16
CA TYR A 463 -7.43 -1.25 44.00
C TYR A 463 -8.77 -1.24 43.25
N LEU A 464 -8.98 -2.18 42.31
CA LEU A 464 -10.25 -2.35 41.61
C LEU A 464 -11.37 -2.86 42.53
N SER A 465 -11.02 -3.53 43.63
CA SER A 465 -12.01 -3.93 44.65
C SER A 465 -12.46 -2.76 45.52
N GLU A 466 -11.59 -1.77 45.78
CA GLU A 466 -11.92 -0.57 46.56
C GLU A 466 -12.73 0.46 45.73
N SER A 467 -12.49 0.56 44.42
CA SER A 467 -13.21 1.49 43.53
C SER A 467 -14.64 1.04 43.17
N CYS A 468 -14.98 -0.24 43.37
CA CYS A 468 -16.35 -0.76 43.19
C CYS A 468 -17.40 -0.15 44.14
N ILE A 469 -16.97 0.46 45.25
CA ILE A 469 -17.89 0.99 46.27
C ILE A 469 -18.33 2.44 45.96
N SER A 470 -17.67 3.16 45.03
CA SER A 470 -17.85 4.63 44.92
C SER A 470 -18.19 5.26 43.56
N GLN A 471 -18.19 4.55 42.42
CA GLN A 471 -18.40 5.22 41.12
C GLN A 471 -19.53 4.65 40.26
N ASN A 472 -20.64 5.39 40.29
CA ASN A 472 -21.78 5.27 39.38
C ASN A 472 -21.54 6.09 38.08
N TYR A 473 -21.64 5.43 36.92
CA TYR A 473 -21.92 5.94 35.55
C TYR A 473 -20.96 6.93 34.84
N THR A 474 -20.02 7.62 35.47
CA THR A 474 -19.11 8.56 34.77
C THR A 474 -17.99 7.90 33.95
N PHE A 475 -17.85 6.58 34.05
CA PHE A 475 -16.71 5.81 33.50
C PHE A 475 -16.74 5.65 31.97
N LEU A 476 -17.93 5.65 31.36
CA LEU A 476 -18.10 5.36 29.93
C LEU A 476 -18.05 6.61 29.04
N CYS A 477 -18.39 7.79 29.59
CA CYS A 477 -18.51 9.03 28.84
C CYS A 477 -17.23 9.84 28.64
N THR A 478 -16.16 9.47 29.33
CA THR A 478 -14.80 10.03 29.15
C THR A 478 -13.90 9.01 28.48
#